data_AF-A0A498HI20-F1
#
_entry.id   AF-A0A498HI20-F1
#
_cell.length_a   1.000
_cell.length_b   1.000
_cell.length_c   1.000
_cell.angle_alpha   90.00
_cell.angle_beta   90.00
_cell.angle_gamma   90.00
#
_symmetry.space_group_name_H-M   'P 1'
#
loop_
_entity.id
_entity.type
_entity.pdbx_description
1 polymer ?
#
loop_
_entity_poly.entity_id
_entity_poly.type
_entity_poly.pdbx_seq_one_letter_code
_entity_poly.pdbx_strand_id
1 'polypeptide(L)' 'MEDNMGVRKGAWTKEEDDLLKQCIEKHGEGNWHQVPLRVGLYRCGKSCRIRWLNYLKPIIKR' A
#
# COMPACT_ATOMS: atom_id res chain seq x y z
N MET A 1 4.00 3.37 19.30
CA MET A 1 2.65 2.77 19.34
C MET A 1 2.05 3.00 17.98
N GLU A 2 1.99 1.98 17.12
CA GLU A 2 1.29 2.09 15.83
C GLU A 2 -0.01 1.30 15.93
N ASP A 3 -1.08 2.06 15.72
CA ASP A 3 -2.49 1.71 15.87
C ASP A 3 -2.84 0.37 15.19
N ASN A 4 -3.26 -0.58 16.02
CA ASN A 4 -3.68 -1.93 15.63
C ASN A 4 -5.19 -2.07 15.85
N MET A 5 -5.99 -1.07 15.45
CA MET A 5 -7.42 -1.04 15.75
C MET A 5 -8.31 -0.93 14.50
N GLY A 6 -8.07 -1.78 13.49
CA GLY A 6 -8.99 -1.92 12.35
C GLY A 6 -8.37 -2.27 11.01
N VAL A 7 -7.06 -2.50 10.96
CA VAL A 7 -6.37 -2.91 9.73
C VAL A 7 -6.95 -4.24 9.25
N ARG A 8 -7.45 -4.29 8.01
CA ARG A 8 -7.93 -5.54 7.41
C ARG A 8 -6.82 -6.58 7.49
N LYS A 9 -7.06 -7.66 8.25
CA LYS A 9 -6.19 -8.83 8.30
C LYS A 9 -6.72 -9.81 7.24
N GLY A 10 -6.02 -9.91 6.12
CA GLY A 10 -6.46 -10.72 4.99
C GLY A 10 -5.70 -10.40 3.71
N ALA A 11 -5.97 -11.18 2.66
CA ALA A 11 -5.40 -10.99 1.34
C ALA A 11 -5.67 -9.56 0.82
N TRP A 12 -4.74 -9.03 0.04
CA TRP A 12 -4.93 -7.77 -0.67
C TRP A 12 -5.87 -8.01 -1.85
N THR A 13 -6.86 -7.13 -2.01
CA THR A 13 -7.71 -7.16 -3.20
C THR A 13 -7.07 -6.39 -4.34
N LYS A 14 -7.54 -6.66 -5.57
CA LYS A 14 -7.07 -5.94 -6.75
C LYS A 14 -7.34 -4.44 -6.64
N GLU A 15 -8.47 -4.02 -6.09
CA GLU A 15 -8.75 -2.59 -5.88
C GLU A 15 -7.76 -1.95 -4.90
N GLU A 16 -7.40 -2.65 -3.83
CA GLU A 16 -6.40 -2.14 -2.87
C GLU A 16 -5.02 -1.98 -3.53
N ASP A 17 -4.64 -2.93 -4.37
CA ASP A 17 -3.39 -2.89 -5.13
C ASP A 17 -3.38 -1.76 -6.17
N ASP A 18 -4.49 -1.58 -6.90
CA ASP A 18 -4.65 -0.48 -7.87
C ASP A 18 -4.58 0.89 -7.19
N LEU A 19 -5.20 1.04 -6.00
CA LEU A 19 -5.11 2.27 -5.20
C LEU A 19 -3.70 2.52 -4.69
N LEU A 20 -3.04 1.48 -4.16
CA LEU A 20 -1.66 1.55 -3.69
C LEU A 20 -0.72 1.98 -4.82
N LYS A 21 -0.86 1.37 -6.00
CA LYS A 21 -0.06 1.68 -7.19
C LYS A 21 -0.28 3.11 -7.67
N GLN A 22 -1.53 3.54 -7.82
CA GLN A 22 -1.84 4.91 -8.22
C GLN A 22 -1.28 5.95 -7.23
N CYS A 23 -1.34 5.68 -5.93
CA CYS A 23 -0.78 6.57 -4.92
C CYS A 23 0.73 6.75 -5.12
N ILE A 24 1.44 5.65 -5.38
CA ILE A 24 2.91 5.65 -5.53
C ILE A 24 3.32 6.23 -6.87
N GLU A 25 2.59 5.96 -7.95
CA GLU A 25 2.81 6.58 -9.26
C GLU A 25 2.60 8.10 -9.20
N LYS A 26 1.60 8.56 -8.44
CA LYS A 26 1.28 9.99 -8.29
C LYS A 26 2.22 10.73 -7.34
N HIS A 27 2.66 10.09 -6.25
CA HIS A 27 3.38 10.77 -5.17
C HIS A 27 4.82 10.29 -4.93
N GLY A 28 5.25 9.24 -5.61
CA GLY A 28 6.55 8.59 -5.40
C GLY A 28 6.56 7.58 -4.26
N GLU A 29 7.58 6.72 -4.27
CA GLU A 29 7.83 5.73 -3.22
C GLU A 29 8.49 6.35 -1.98
N GLY A 30 8.13 5.88 -0.77
CA GLY A 30 8.79 6.28 0.49
C GLY A 30 7.85 6.76 1.59
N ASN A 31 6.77 7.45 1.26
CA ASN A 31 5.83 8.02 2.23
C ASN A 31 4.71 7.04 2.64
N TRP A 32 5.09 5.82 3.02
CA TRP A 32 4.18 4.70 3.24
C TRP A 32 3.12 4.95 4.32
N HIS A 33 3.42 5.75 5.34
CA HIS A 33 2.47 6.10 6.39
C HIS A 33 1.32 6.99 5.87
N GLN A 34 1.57 7.79 4.82
CA GLN A 34 0.56 8.66 4.22
C GLN A 34 -0.23 7.97 3.12
N VAL A 35 0.32 6.91 2.52
CA VAL A 35 -0.34 6.15 1.45
C VAL A 35 -1.77 5.74 1.85
N PRO A 36 -2.00 5.01 2.96
CA PRO A 36 -3.35 4.59 3.29
C PRO A 36 -4.29 5.74 3.62
N LEU A 37 -3.76 6.84 4.19
CA LEU A 37 -4.53 8.06 4.44
C LEU A 37 -4.95 8.76 3.14
N ARG A 38 -4.08 8.75 2.12
CA ARG A 38 -4.30 9.44 0.84
C ARG A 38 -5.30 8.72 -0.06
N VAL A 39 -5.27 7.38 -0.06
CA VAL A 39 -6.18 6.57 -0.90
C VAL A 39 -7.31 5.90 -0.13
N GLY A 40 -7.45 6.22 1.17
CA GLY A 40 -8.50 5.64 2.02
C GLY A 40 -8.37 4.13 2.20
N LEU A 41 -7.15 3.59 2.20
CA LEU A 41 -6.93 2.16 2.46
C LEU A 41 -7.03 1.89 3.95
N TYR A 42 -7.78 0.83 4.31
CA TYR A 42 -7.81 0.27 5.65
C TYR A 42 -6.59 -0.63 5.93
N ARG A 43 -5.40 -0.17 5.51
CA ARG A 43 -4.12 -0.86 5.63
C ARG A 43 -3.11 0.03 6.35
N CYS A 44 -2.18 -0.55 7.11
CA CYS A 44 -1.10 0.23 7.71
C CYS A 44 0.01 0.50 6.69
N GLY A 45 0.77 1.59 6.88
CA GLY A 45 1.85 1.96 5.96
C GLY A 45 2.91 0.86 5.80
N LYS A 46 3.22 0.12 6.87
CA LYS A 46 4.11 -1.05 6.80
C LYS A 46 3.59 -2.11 5.81
N SER A 47 2.29 -2.41 5.83
CA SER A 47 1.67 -3.36 4.90
C SER A 47 1.74 -2.84 3.46
N CYS A 48 1.43 -1.56 3.23
CA CYS A 48 1.56 -0.93 1.92
C CYS A 48 2.98 -1.04 1.35
N ARG A 49 4.01 -0.79 2.18
CA ARG A 49 5.41 -0.95 1.78
C ARG A 49 5.74 -2.38 1.37
N ILE A 50 5.36 -3.36 2.20
CA ILE A 50 5.63 -4.77 1.91
C ILE A 50 4.92 -5.19 0.63
N ARG A 51 3.65 -4.80 0.45
CA ARG A 51 2.88 -5.15 -0.74
C ARG A 51 3.50 -4.59 -2.01
N TRP A 52 3.89 -3.32 -1.98
CA TRP A 52 4.54 -2.68 -3.13
C TRP A 52 5.84 -3.40 -3.50
N LEU A 53 6.76 -3.55 -2.54
CA LEU A 53 8.09 -4.07 -2.82
C LEU A 53 8.09 -5.55 -3.24
N ASN A 54 7.15 -6.36 -2.73
CA ASN A 54 7.11 -7.79 -3.03
C ASN A 54 6.25 -8.16 -4.24
N TYR A 55 5.20 -7.39 -4.55
CA TYR A 55 4.19 -7.82 -5.53
C TYR A 55 3.87 -6.79 -6.63
N LEU A 56 3.96 -5.48 -6.35
CA LEU A 56 3.46 -4.46 -7.29
C LEU A 56 4.55 -3.64 -7.99
N LYS A 57 5.77 -3.60 -7.44
CA LYS A 57 6.84 -2.76 -7.99
C LYS A 57 7.16 -3.19 -9.43
N PRO A 58 7.07 -2.29 -10.42
CA PRO A 58 7.21 -2.62 -11.85
C PRO A 58 8.64 -2.99 -12.30
N ILE A 59 9.58 -3.17 -11.37
CA ILE A 59 10.97 -3.59 -11.68
C ILE A 59 11.05 -5.07 -12.09
N ILE A 60 9.97 -5.85 -11.92
CA ILE A 60 9.88 -7.18 -12.50
C ILE A 60 9.62 -7.01 -14.00
N LYS A 61 10.69 -7.02 -14.80
CA LYS A 61 10.58 -7.21 -16.26
C LYS A 61 9.82 -8.52 -16.51
N ARG A 62 8.67 -8.43 -17.15
CA ARG A 62 7.94 -9.59 -17.69
C ARG A 62 8.11 -9.62 -19.20
#